data_AF-A0A431LJ37-F1
#
_entry.id   AF-A0A431LJ37-F1
#
_cell.length_a   1.000
_cell.length_b   1.000
_cell.length_c   1.000
_cell.angle_alpha   90.00
_cell.angle_beta   90.00
_cell.angle_gamma   90.00
#
_symmetry.space_group_name_H-M   'P 1'
#
loop_
_entity.id
_entity.type
_entity.pdbx_description
1 polymer ?
#
loop_
_entity_poly.entity_id
_entity_poly.type
_entity_poly.pdbx_seq_one_letter_code
_entity_poly.pdbx_strand_id
1 'polypeptide(L)'
;MNLDSARILVVGAGLMGAGIAQVAAQAGHDVALYDTRDGAAEAAKAKLAATLEGLAAKGKLTPEAVAATLARISPVAALQPADLVIEAIVEHLDIKRTLFAELEALLADEAVIATNTSSISVTALARGMRRPERLVGMHFFNPVPLMKLVEVVSGLGTSPEVAAAIHALAGRWGKTAVYTRSTPGFIVNRIARPYYAEALMLLQDRAATPEVIDACLRAAGFRMGPCELMDLIGHDTNFAVTNSVFAANFFDRRFTPSLMQQELVDAGWLGRKSGRGFYRYPEGAPALPPVDTPAPRGGRVVVHGRGALAERFVANLPEATRAMDSDWVGLAVDDHQLRLTDGRRAAEFGPGTAVFDLPLALSGDIACAGDPGVAAWLLRLGLTPRSVADVPGLVVARTIAMLVNEAADAVQQGVCDEAGADAAMKLGVNYPAGPFEWRTLWGAASVVALLDRLDQHYRGERYRVSPYLR
;
A
#
# COMPACT_ATOMS: atom_id res chain seq x y z
N MET A 1 -4.64 32.00 1.82
CA MET A 1 -5.11 31.67 3.19
C MET A 1 -3.92 31.21 4.04
N ASN A 2 -3.79 31.70 5.28
CA ASN A 2 -2.76 31.28 6.24
C ASN A 2 -3.42 30.52 7.41
N LEU A 3 -2.97 29.29 7.68
CA LEU A 3 -3.50 28.42 8.74
C LEU A 3 -2.47 28.16 9.87
N ASP A 4 -1.35 28.88 9.91
CA ASP A 4 -0.21 28.59 10.80
C ASP A 4 -0.53 28.79 12.28
N SER A 5 -1.43 29.72 12.58
CA SER A 5 -1.95 29.98 13.92
C SER A 5 -3.43 29.65 14.04
N ALA A 6 -3.95 28.79 13.15
CA ALA A 6 -5.36 28.39 13.18
C ALA A 6 -5.70 27.72 14.52
N ARG A 7 -6.84 28.10 15.10
CA ARG A 7 -7.51 27.33 16.16
C ARG A 7 -8.18 26.14 15.50
N ILE A 8 -7.89 24.94 16.01
CA ILE A 8 -8.31 23.69 15.38
C ILE A 8 -9.40 23.04 16.21
N LEU A 9 -10.46 22.60 15.55
CA LEU A 9 -11.44 21.68 16.13
C LEU A 9 -11.26 20.30 15.49
N VAL A 10 -10.95 19.30 16.31
CA VAL A 10 -10.98 17.89 15.88
C VAL A 10 -12.29 17.27 16.34
N VAL A 11 -13.07 16.76 15.39
CA VAL A 11 -14.39 16.15 15.65
C VAL A 11 -14.28 14.63 15.55
N GLY A 12 -14.46 13.96 16.68
CA GLY A 12 -14.25 12.53 16.89
C GLY A 12 -13.02 12.27 17.76
N ALA A 13 -13.20 11.66 18.94
CA ALA A 13 -12.12 11.32 19.87
C ALA A 13 -11.68 9.84 19.76
N GLY A 14 -11.94 9.22 18.61
CA GLY A 14 -11.43 7.88 18.28
C GLY A 14 -9.91 7.87 18.06
N LEU A 15 -9.38 6.71 17.65
CA LEU A 15 -7.94 6.52 17.44
C LEU A 15 -7.33 7.56 16.48
N MET A 16 -7.99 7.80 15.35
CA MET A 16 -7.51 8.76 14.34
C MET A 16 -7.60 10.20 14.86
N GLY A 17 -8.74 10.61 15.41
CA GLY A 17 -8.93 11.97 15.91
C GLY A 17 -7.98 12.33 17.06
N ALA A 18 -7.75 11.42 18.01
CA ALA A 18 -6.75 11.64 19.07
C ALA A 18 -5.33 11.80 18.50
N GLY A 19 -4.97 11.00 17.48
CA GLY A 19 -3.67 11.11 16.81
C GLY A 19 -3.52 12.40 15.99
N ILE A 20 -4.60 12.87 15.34
CA ILE A 20 -4.63 14.16 14.63
C ILE A 20 -4.47 15.30 15.62
N ALA A 21 -5.22 15.28 16.73
CA ALA A 21 -5.12 16.26 17.80
C ALA A 21 -3.70 16.34 18.37
N GLN A 22 -3.05 15.18 18.58
CA GLN A 22 -1.65 15.13 19.00
C GLN A 22 -0.73 15.85 17.99
N VAL A 23 -0.81 15.52 16.69
CA VAL A 23 0.06 16.10 15.67
C VAL A 23 -0.15 17.61 15.55
N ALA A 24 -1.41 18.06 15.55
CA ALA A 24 -1.75 19.48 15.52
C ALA A 24 -1.20 20.23 16.74
N ALA A 25 -1.38 19.68 17.95
CA ALA A 25 -0.88 20.30 19.18
C ALA A 25 0.66 20.33 19.24
N GLN A 26 1.34 19.28 18.74
CA GLN A 26 2.80 19.24 18.64
C GLN A 26 3.35 20.24 17.62
N ALA A 27 2.57 20.57 16.59
CA ALA A 27 2.86 21.65 15.65
C ALA A 27 2.58 23.06 16.20
N GLY A 28 2.03 23.17 17.41
CA GLY A 28 1.85 24.44 18.11
C GLY A 28 0.43 25.01 18.12
N HIS A 29 -0.55 24.30 17.54
CA HIS A 29 -1.94 24.75 17.49
C HIS A 29 -2.69 24.51 18.80
N ASP A 30 -3.60 25.41 19.15
CA ASP A 30 -4.64 25.15 20.15
C ASP A 30 -5.73 24.27 19.51
N VAL A 31 -6.01 23.13 20.14
CA VAL A 31 -6.89 22.08 19.63
C VAL A 31 -8.06 21.85 20.57
N ALA A 32 -9.26 22.17 20.12
CA ALA A 32 -10.49 21.67 20.73
C ALA A 32 -10.76 20.24 20.26
N LEU A 33 -10.89 19.30 21.20
CA LEU A 33 -11.22 17.90 20.90
C LEU A 33 -12.67 17.62 21.30
N TYR A 34 -13.50 17.26 20.34
CA TYR A 34 -14.93 17.01 20.54
C TYR A 34 -15.30 15.57 20.16
N ASP A 35 -16.24 14.97 20.89
CA ASP A 35 -16.91 13.71 20.56
C ASP A 35 -18.34 13.77 21.10
N THR A 36 -19.30 13.15 20.41
CA THR A 36 -20.71 13.15 20.84
C THR A 36 -20.94 12.28 22.07
N ARG A 37 -20.01 11.38 22.40
CA ARG A 37 -20.08 10.54 23.61
C ARG A 37 -19.48 11.30 24.78
N ASP A 38 -20.29 11.52 25.81
CA ASP A 38 -19.87 12.17 27.04
C ASP A 38 -18.62 11.52 27.64
N GLY A 39 -17.61 12.34 27.95
CA GLY A 39 -16.33 11.90 28.51
C GLY A 39 -15.36 11.25 27.53
N ALA A 40 -15.71 11.01 26.27
CA ALA A 40 -14.81 10.36 25.30
C ALA A 40 -13.59 11.24 24.95
N ALA A 41 -13.78 12.56 24.81
CA ALA A 41 -12.68 13.50 24.56
C ALA A 41 -11.70 13.58 25.74
N GLU A 42 -12.20 13.56 26.98
CA GLU A 42 -11.38 13.52 28.20
C GLU A 42 -10.59 12.20 28.29
N ALA A 43 -11.26 11.07 28.06
CA ALA A 43 -10.61 9.76 28.05
C ALA A 43 -9.53 9.66 26.97
N ALA A 44 -9.77 10.22 25.78
CA ALA A 44 -8.78 10.27 24.70
C ALA A 44 -7.56 11.10 25.08
N LYS A 45 -7.75 12.29 25.67
CA LYS A 45 -6.65 13.13 26.18
C LYS A 45 -5.86 12.43 27.29
N ALA A 46 -6.53 11.77 28.24
CA ALA A 46 -5.87 11.03 29.31
C ALA A 46 -5.03 9.85 28.77
N LYS A 47 -5.56 9.10 27.81
CA LYS A 47 -4.81 8.00 27.15
C LYS A 47 -3.61 8.53 26.36
N LEU A 48 -3.77 9.67 25.69
CA LEU A 48 -2.68 10.34 24.99
C LEU A 48 -1.59 10.78 25.98
N ALA A 49 -1.95 11.36 27.12
CA ALA A 49 -1.01 11.73 28.18
C ALA A 49 -0.15 10.54 28.63
N ALA A 50 -0.79 9.42 28.99
CA ALA A 50 -0.07 8.21 29.38
C ALA A 50 0.88 7.69 28.28
N THR A 51 0.47 7.81 27.00
CA THR A 51 1.31 7.41 25.86
C THR A 51 2.54 8.31 25.71
N LEU A 52 2.35 9.64 25.79
CA LEU A 52 3.41 10.63 25.67
C LEU A 52 4.39 10.58 26.85
N GLU A 53 3.88 10.41 28.07
CA GLU A 53 4.69 10.20 29.28
C GLU A 53 5.52 8.91 29.17
N GLY A 54 4.94 7.82 28.65
CA GLY A 54 5.67 6.59 28.37
C GLY A 54 6.78 6.75 27.32
N LEU A 55 6.61 7.67 26.35
CA LEU A 55 7.68 8.04 25.41
C LEU A 55 8.76 8.91 26.08
N ALA A 56 8.37 9.81 26.98
CA ALA A 56 9.32 10.62 27.74
C ALA A 56 10.17 9.78 28.70
N ALA A 57 9.57 8.80 29.38
CA ALA A 57 10.28 7.82 30.21
C ALA A 57 11.31 6.99 29.41
N LYS A 58 11.10 6.83 28.09
CA LYS A 58 12.01 6.16 27.16
C LYS A 58 13.01 7.13 26.50
N GLY A 59 13.04 8.40 26.92
CA GLY A 59 13.93 9.43 26.37
C GLY A 59 13.59 9.86 24.93
N LYS A 60 12.41 9.50 24.41
CA LYS A 60 11.98 9.86 23.04
C LYS A 60 11.34 11.24 22.95
N LEU A 61 10.90 11.79 24.07
CA LEU A 61 10.33 13.13 24.23
C LEU A 61 10.83 13.74 25.54
N THR A 62 10.84 15.07 25.66
CA THR A 62 11.12 15.73 26.94
C THR A 62 9.82 15.91 27.74
N PRO A 63 9.85 15.92 29.08
CA PRO A 63 8.68 16.21 29.91
C PRO A 63 8.02 17.55 29.57
N GLU A 64 8.81 18.57 29.22
CA GLU A 64 8.32 19.89 28.83
C GLU A 64 7.54 19.83 27.51
N ALA A 65 8.02 19.05 26.54
CA ALA A 65 7.32 18.85 25.28
C ALA A 65 5.99 18.10 25.46
N VAL A 66 5.93 17.13 26.39
CA VAL A 66 4.69 16.43 26.76
C VAL A 66 3.70 17.43 27.38
N ALA A 67 4.12 18.18 28.40
CA ALA A 67 3.28 19.16 29.06
C ALA A 67 2.76 20.23 28.08
N ALA A 68 3.62 20.75 27.21
CA ALA A 68 3.24 21.74 26.19
C ALA A 68 2.25 21.17 25.16
N THR A 69 2.37 19.89 24.78
CA THR A 69 1.43 19.24 23.87
C THR A 69 0.06 19.09 24.54
N LEU A 70 0.02 18.59 25.77
CA LEU A 70 -1.23 18.34 26.50
C LEU A 70 -1.95 19.64 26.89
N ALA A 71 -1.21 20.73 27.14
CA ALA A 71 -1.77 22.04 27.45
C ALA A 71 -2.53 22.65 26.26
N ARG A 72 -2.15 22.31 25.03
CA ARG A 72 -2.81 22.77 23.80
C ARG A 72 -4.05 21.97 23.42
N ILE A 73 -4.28 20.80 24.03
CA ILE A 73 -5.44 19.97 23.72
C ILE A 73 -6.50 20.20 24.78
N SER A 74 -7.63 20.78 24.40
CA SER A 74 -8.77 21.07 25.27
C SER A 74 -9.96 20.21 24.87
N PRO A 75 -10.35 19.20 25.68
CA PRO A 75 -11.60 18.49 25.48
C PRO A 75 -12.77 19.46 25.65
N VAL A 76 -13.76 19.39 24.76
CA VAL A 76 -14.94 20.26 24.79
C VAL A 76 -16.21 19.43 24.73
N ALA A 77 -17.27 19.90 25.41
CA ALA A 77 -18.56 19.22 25.47
C ALA A 77 -19.51 19.56 24.30
N ALA A 78 -19.16 20.56 23.50
CA ALA A 78 -19.96 21.00 22.35
C ALA A 78 -19.05 21.50 21.23
N LEU A 79 -19.55 21.49 20.00
CA LEU A 79 -18.89 22.10 18.84
C LEU A 79 -18.57 23.57 19.13
N GLN A 80 -17.38 24.01 18.73
CA GLN A 80 -16.87 25.37 18.95
C GLN A 80 -16.50 26.03 17.61
N PRO A 81 -16.52 27.38 17.52
CA PRO A 81 -15.93 28.09 16.39
C PRO A 81 -14.44 27.76 16.25
N ALA A 82 -13.97 27.54 15.03
CA ALA A 82 -12.59 27.22 14.71
C ALA A 82 -12.23 27.78 13.33
N ASP A 83 -10.93 27.92 13.08
CA ASP A 83 -10.43 28.39 11.78
C ASP A 83 -10.20 27.18 10.84
N LEU A 84 -9.92 26.01 11.42
CA LEU A 84 -9.84 24.72 10.74
C LEU A 84 -10.56 23.64 11.56
N VAL A 85 -11.48 22.92 10.93
CA VAL A 85 -12.07 21.70 11.49
C VAL A 85 -11.48 20.47 10.81
N ILE A 86 -11.14 19.44 11.57
CA ILE A 86 -10.75 18.13 11.05
C ILE A 86 -11.71 17.07 11.58
N GLU A 87 -12.55 16.56 10.69
CA GLU A 87 -13.54 15.54 10.98
C GLU A 87 -12.93 14.13 10.89
N ALA A 88 -13.10 13.35 11.95
CA ALA A 88 -12.65 11.96 12.08
C ALA A 88 -13.67 11.10 12.86
N ILE A 89 -14.95 11.23 12.53
CA ILE A 89 -16.08 10.45 13.05
C ILE A 89 -16.33 9.19 12.23
N VAL A 90 -17.37 8.43 12.63
CA VAL A 90 -17.82 7.20 11.96
C VAL A 90 -17.98 7.40 10.45
N GLU A 91 -17.53 6.40 9.68
CA GLU A 91 -17.48 6.43 8.22
C GLU A 91 -18.88 6.21 7.60
N HIS A 92 -19.79 7.16 7.81
CA HIS A 92 -21.15 7.16 7.28
C HIS A 92 -21.51 8.50 6.63
N LEU A 93 -21.95 8.46 5.37
CA LEU A 93 -22.18 9.65 4.54
C LEU A 93 -23.16 10.64 5.20
N ASP A 94 -24.36 10.16 5.58
CA ASP A 94 -25.40 11.05 6.11
C ASP A 94 -25.02 11.69 7.46
N ILE A 95 -24.35 10.93 8.33
CA ILE A 95 -23.89 11.45 9.63
C ILE A 95 -22.88 12.58 9.43
N LYS A 96 -21.92 12.40 8.51
CA LYS A 96 -20.93 13.45 8.19
C LYS A 96 -21.59 14.67 7.55
N ARG A 97 -22.58 14.50 6.67
CA ARG A 97 -23.32 15.62 6.06
C ARG A 97 -24.11 16.42 7.09
N THR A 98 -24.76 15.75 8.05
CA THR A 98 -25.43 16.43 9.17
C THR A 98 -24.44 17.26 9.97
N LEU A 99 -23.29 16.68 10.34
CA LEU A 99 -22.23 17.41 11.04
C LEU A 99 -21.74 18.62 10.24
N PHE A 100 -21.53 18.49 8.92
CA PHE A 100 -21.08 19.61 8.09
C PHE A 100 -22.09 20.74 8.01
N ALA A 101 -23.39 20.44 7.99
CA ALA A 101 -24.44 21.46 8.07
C ALA A 101 -24.43 22.21 9.41
N GLU A 102 -24.25 21.49 10.53
CA GLU A 102 -24.09 22.09 11.86
C GLU A 102 -22.86 22.99 11.94
N LEU A 103 -21.73 22.53 11.38
CA LEU A 103 -20.48 23.30 11.31
C LEU A 103 -20.63 24.54 10.44
N GLU A 104 -21.35 24.51 9.31
CA GLU A 104 -21.56 25.69 8.47
C GLU A 104 -22.38 26.80 9.15
N ALA A 105 -23.22 26.45 10.14
CA ALA A 105 -23.96 27.42 10.93
C ALA A 105 -23.08 28.06 12.04
N LEU A 106 -22.04 27.35 12.49
CA LEU A 106 -21.19 27.75 13.61
C LEU A 106 -19.92 28.49 13.18
N LEU A 107 -19.32 28.07 12.06
CA LEU A 107 -18.01 28.51 11.62
C LEU A 107 -18.09 29.80 10.80
N ALA A 108 -17.05 30.62 10.88
CA ALA A 108 -16.87 31.76 9.99
C ALA A 108 -16.78 31.30 8.52
N ASP A 109 -17.10 32.19 7.58
CA ASP A 109 -17.23 31.85 6.16
C ASP A 109 -15.91 31.35 5.53
N GLU A 110 -14.79 31.89 6.02
CA GLU A 110 -13.41 31.59 5.64
C GLU A 110 -12.82 30.34 6.31
N ALA A 111 -13.49 29.75 7.31
CA ALA A 111 -12.98 28.57 8.01
C ALA A 111 -12.94 27.34 7.08
N VAL A 112 -11.91 26.51 7.21
CA VAL A 112 -11.76 25.29 6.40
C VAL A 112 -12.39 24.10 7.13
N ILE A 113 -13.09 23.25 6.37
CA ILE A 113 -13.59 21.95 6.86
C ILE A 113 -12.78 20.87 6.15
N ALA A 114 -11.97 20.15 6.92
CA ALA A 114 -11.22 18.99 6.46
C ALA A 114 -11.86 17.70 6.96
N THR A 115 -11.85 16.64 6.15
CA THR A 115 -12.30 15.30 6.55
C THR A 115 -11.18 14.27 6.42
N ASN A 116 -11.04 13.41 7.43
CA ASN A 116 -10.13 12.25 7.42
C ASN A 116 -10.81 11.01 6.82
N THR A 117 -11.91 11.16 6.07
CA THR A 117 -12.55 10.01 5.40
C THR A 117 -11.55 9.25 4.53
N SER A 118 -11.72 7.93 4.47
CA SER A 118 -10.83 7.00 3.74
C SER A 118 -11.46 6.45 2.46
N SER A 119 -12.79 6.57 2.35
CA SER A 119 -13.58 5.88 1.32
C SER A 119 -14.76 6.69 0.79
N ILE A 120 -15.24 7.71 1.52
CA ILE A 120 -16.39 8.52 1.10
C ILE A 120 -15.91 9.63 0.16
N SER A 121 -16.65 9.85 -0.93
CA SER A 121 -16.36 10.95 -1.84
C SER A 121 -16.53 12.31 -1.14
N VAL A 122 -15.49 13.13 -1.19
CA VAL A 122 -15.49 14.54 -0.73
C VAL A 122 -16.53 15.34 -1.52
N THR A 123 -16.71 15.03 -2.81
CA THR A 123 -17.78 15.62 -3.62
C THR A 123 -19.17 15.26 -3.09
N ALA A 124 -19.39 14.00 -2.72
CA ALA A 124 -20.68 13.57 -2.17
C ALA A 124 -20.95 14.21 -0.79
N LEU A 125 -19.90 14.36 0.03
CA LEU A 125 -19.97 15.04 1.31
C LEU A 125 -20.30 16.53 1.17
N ALA A 126 -19.75 17.19 0.16
CA ALA A 126 -20.03 18.60 -0.14
C ALA A 126 -21.48 18.87 -0.57
N ARG A 127 -22.25 17.83 -0.92
CA ARG A 127 -23.62 17.99 -1.44
C ARG A 127 -24.51 18.63 -0.39
N GLY A 128 -25.05 19.81 -0.72
CA GLY A 128 -25.96 20.56 0.14
C GLY A 128 -25.27 21.51 1.11
N MET A 129 -23.93 21.58 1.10
CA MET A 129 -23.22 22.66 1.79
C MET A 129 -23.48 24.00 1.11
N ARG A 130 -23.52 25.08 1.90
CA ARG A 130 -23.64 26.46 1.40
C ARG A 130 -22.35 26.90 0.71
N ARG A 131 -21.20 26.50 1.25
CA ARG A 131 -19.84 26.82 0.77
C ARG A 131 -19.03 25.54 0.55
N PRO A 132 -19.30 24.76 -0.50
CA PRO A 132 -18.58 23.51 -0.78
C PRO A 132 -17.08 23.73 -1.08
N GLU A 133 -16.67 24.95 -1.42
CA GLU A 133 -15.29 25.30 -1.80
C GLU A 133 -14.27 25.22 -0.66
N ARG A 134 -14.73 25.21 0.58
CA ARG A 134 -13.92 25.08 1.81
C ARG A 134 -13.90 23.67 2.38
N LEU A 135 -14.58 22.70 1.75
CA LEU A 135 -14.46 21.29 2.10
C LEU A 135 -13.30 20.64 1.35
N VAL A 136 -12.44 19.93 2.07
CA VAL A 136 -11.28 19.21 1.53
C VAL A 136 -11.05 17.92 2.31
N GLY A 137 -10.50 16.89 1.68
CA GLY A 137 -9.99 15.73 2.43
C GLY A 137 -8.58 15.98 2.93
N MET A 138 -8.32 15.63 4.19
CA MET A 138 -7.01 15.61 4.81
C MET A 138 -6.82 14.24 5.44
N HIS A 139 -6.51 13.25 4.60
CA HIS A 139 -6.52 11.84 4.98
C HIS A 139 -5.17 11.41 5.55
N PHE A 140 -5.17 11.09 6.83
CA PHE A 140 -4.03 10.58 7.59
C PHE A 140 -4.04 9.05 7.67
N PHE A 141 -2.87 8.46 7.90
CA PHE A 141 -2.70 7.02 7.99
C PHE A 141 -2.41 6.57 9.43
N ASN A 142 -2.99 5.44 9.84
CA ASN A 142 -2.82 4.90 11.18
C ASN A 142 -1.45 4.20 11.34
N PRO A 143 -0.69 4.44 12.43
CA PRO A 143 -0.88 5.46 13.47
C PRO A 143 -0.46 6.87 13.04
N VAL A 144 -1.35 7.85 13.25
CA VAL A 144 -1.19 9.24 12.75
C VAL A 144 0.13 9.90 13.13
N PRO A 145 0.66 9.79 14.37
CA PRO A 145 1.95 10.41 14.71
C PRO A 145 3.15 9.77 14.00
N LEU A 146 3.07 8.49 13.65
CA LEU A 146 4.18 7.72 13.06
C LEU A 146 4.18 7.76 11.53
N MET A 147 3.01 7.73 10.92
CA MET A 147 2.87 7.74 9.47
C MET A 147 3.16 9.14 8.92
N LYS A 148 3.97 9.20 7.86
CA LYS A 148 4.46 10.47 7.30
C LYS A 148 3.53 11.07 6.25
N LEU A 149 2.70 10.26 5.61
CA LEU A 149 1.86 10.67 4.49
C LEU A 149 0.57 11.36 4.95
N VAL A 150 0.14 12.39 4.20
CA VAL A 150 -1.23 12.91 4.18
C VAL A 150 -1.69 13.03 2.73
N GLU A 151 -2.87 12.49 2.41
CA GLU A 151 -3.51 12.73 1.11
C GLU A 151 -4.42 13.96 1.20
N VAL A 152 -4.17 14.98 0.38
CA VAL A 152 -4.99 16.18 0.25
C VAL A 152 -5.97 15.97 -0.88
N VAL A 153 -7.22 15.65 -0.51
CA VAL A 153 -8.24 15.16 -1.45
C VAL A 153 -9.16 16.29 -1.89
N SER A 154 -9.14 16.61 -3.18
CA SER A 154 -10.04 17.62 -3.76
C SER A 154 -11.32 16.97 -4.28
N GLY A 155 -12.48 17.42 -3.77
CA GLY A 155 -13.78 17.20 -4.40
C GLY A 155 -14.00 18.16 -5.57
N LEU A 156 -15.12 18.02 -6.28
CA LEU A 156 -15.44 18.90 -7.43
C LEU A 156 -15.55 20.38 -7.04
N GLY A 157 -16.05 20.65 -5.83
CA GLY A 157 -16.23 22.03 -5.34
C GLY A 157 -15.00 22.61 -4.68
N THR A 158 -14.03 21.80 -4.25
CA THR A 158 -12.90 22.23 -3.42
C THR A 158 -12.07 23.31 -4.11
N SER A 159 -11.84 24.43 -3.43
CA SER A 159 -11.00 25.51 -3.92
C SER A 159 -9.53 25.06 -4.00
N PRO A 160 -8.81 25.36 -5.10
CA PRO A 160 -7.37 25.14 -5.18
C PRO A 160 -6.58 25.84 -4.06
N GLU A 161 -7.06 27.01 -3.59
CA GLU A 161 -6.42 27.74 -2.50
C GLU A 161 -6.52 26.98 -1.17
N VAL A 162 -7.67 26.34 -0.90
CA VAL A 162 -7.90 25.53 0.31
C VAL A 162 -7.04 24.28 0.28
N ALA A 163 -6.98 23.58 -0.87
CA ALA A 163 -6.11 22.42 -1.04
C ALA A 163 -4.64 22.79 -0.84
N ALA A 164 -4.18 23.92 -1.41
CA ALA A 164 -2.81 24.41 -1.24
C ALA A 164 -2.50 24.79 0.22
N ALA A 165 -3.44 25.41 0.93
CA ALA A 165 -3.29 25.75 2.34
C ALA A 165 -3.15 24.50 3.23
N ILE A 166 -3.97 23.48 3.00
CA ILE A 166 -3.88 22.20 3.74
C ILE A 166 -2.61 21.44 3.40
N HIS A 167 -2.19 21.42 2.13
CA HIS A 167 -0.92 20.82 1.72
C HIS A 167 0.27 21.48 2.43
N ALA A 168 0.33 22.80 2.45
CA ALA A 168 1.39 23.54 3.15
C ALA A 168 1.36 23.32 4.66
N LEU A 169 0.16 23.27 5.26
CA LEU A 169 -0.03 23.01 6.69
C LEU A 169 0.46 21.61 7.09
N ALA A 170 0.09 20.58 6.33
CA ALA A 170 0.59 19.22 6.56
C ALA A 170 2.12 19.16 6.49
N GLY A 171 2.73 19.89 5.54
CA GLY A 171 4.19 20.06 5.47
C GLY A 171 4.81 20.61 6.76
N ARG A 172 4.23 21.67 7.32
CA ARG A 172 4.67 22.25 8.60
C ARG A 172 4.47 21.32 9.79
N TRP A 173 3.49 20.42 9.73
CA TRP A 173 3.29 19.37 10.73
C TRP A 173 4.28 18.20 10.61
N GLY A 174 5.30 18.34 9.76
CA GLY A 174 6.31 17.29 9.51
C GLY A 174 5.77 16.12 8.69
N LYS A 175 4.65 16.32 7.97
CA LYS A 175 4.08 15.34 7.05
C LYS A 175 4.53 15.62 5.62
N THR A 176 4.47 14.60 4.78
CA THR A 176 4.56 14.72 3.34
C THR A 176 3.15 14.68 2.78
N ALA A 177 2.70 15.79 2.23
CA ALA A 177 1.40 15.88 1.58
C ALA A 177 1.50 15.48 0.10
N VAL A 178 0.48 14.81 -0.40
CA VAL A 178 0.29 14.52 -1.84
C VAL A 178 -1.09 14.96 -2.26
N TYR A 179 -1.22 15.56 -3.44
CA TYR A 179 -2.53 15.93 -3.97
C TYR A 179 -3.22 14.72 -4.58
N THR A 180 -4.53 14.61 -4.35
CA THR A 180 -5.35 13.61 -5.03
C THR A 180 -6.74 14.15 -5.34
N ARG A 181 -7.35 13.65 -6.42
CA ARG A 181 -8.80 13.83 -6.64
C ARG A 181 -9.61 12.89 -5.77
N SER A 182 -10.87 13.25 -5.53
CA SER A 182 -11.82 12.42 -4.80
C SER A 182 -12.36 11.27 -5.65
N THR A 183 -11.50 10.28 -5.91
CA THR A 183 -11.85 9.00 -6.54
C THR A 183 -11.84 7.86 -5.52
N PRO A 184 -12.55 6.75 -5.76
CA PRO A 184 -12.61 5.64 -4.81
C PRO A 184 -11.22 5.12 -4.42
N GLY A 185 -10.92 5.10 -3.12
CA GLY A 185 -9.64 4.65 -2.57
C GLY A 185 -8.45 5.62 -2.75
N PHE A 186 -8.70 6.85 -3.24
CA PHE A 186 -7.68 7.89 -3.43
C PHE A 186 -6.43 7.36 -4.16
N ILE A 187 -5.23 7.50 -3.59
CA ILE A 187 -4.00 6.94 -4.14
C ILE A 187 -3.70 5.62 -3.44
N VAL A 188 -3.47 5.64 -2.13
CA VAL A 188 -2.90 4.50 -1.40
C VAL A 188 -3.82 3.29 -1.41
N ASN A 189 -5.09 3.46 -1.04
CA ASN A 189 -6.01 2.32 -0.93
C ASN A 189 -6.28 1.69 -2.31
N ARG A 190 -6.30 2.50 -3.37
CA ARG A 190 -6.45 2.08 -4.76
C ARG A 190 -5.21 1.32 -5.26
N ILE A 191 -4.04 1.94 -5.25
CA ILE A 191 -2.80 1.36 -5.80
C ILE A 191 -2.34 0.16 -4.96
N ALA A 192 -2.65 0.08 -3.67
CA ALA A 192 -2.29 -1.08 -2.85
C ALA A 192 -3.12 -2.34 -3.14
N ARG A 193 -4.28 -2.26 -3.83
CA ARG A 193 -5.17 -3.42 -4.02
C ARG A 193 -4.48 -4.63 -4.67
N PRO A 194 -3.67 -4.48 -5.75
CA PRO A 194 -3.01 -5.61 -6.37
C PRO A 194 -2.05 -6.38 -5.47
N TYR A 195 -1.44 -5.73 -4.46
CA TYR A 195 -0.54 -6.40 -3.51
C TYR A 195 -1.22 -7.54 -2.77
N TYR A 196 -2.47 -7.33 -2.36
CA TYR A 196 -3.29 -8.36 -1.72
C TYR A 196 -3.91 -9.30 -2.74
N ALA A 197 -4.43 -8.73 -3.83
CA ALA A 197 -5.26 -9.48 -4.77
C ALA A 197 -4.45 -10.51 -5.58
N GLU A 198 -3.20 -10.22 -5.96
CA GLU A 198 -2.34 -11.20 -6.64
C GLU A 198 -1.95 -12.37 -5.71
N ALA A 199 -1.67 -12.09 -4.43
CA ALA A 199 -1.40 -13.12 -3.44
C ALA A 199 -2.62 -14.03 -3.24
N LEU A 200 -3.81 -13.45 -3.07
CA LEU A 200 -5.06 -14.20 -2.92
C LEU A 200 -5.37 -15.06 -4.14
N MET A 201 -5.07 -14.58 -5.34
CA MET A 201 -5.28 -15.35 -6.56
C MET A 201 -4.33 -16.55 -6.65
N LEU A 202 -3.04 -16.34 -6.33
CA LEU A 202 -2.06 -17.42 -6.26
C LEU A 202 -2.44 -18.49 -5.24
N LEU A 203 -2.97 -18.08 -4.07
CA LEU A 203 -3.44 -19.01 -3.05
C LEU A 203 -4.67 -19.80 -3.53
N GLN A 204 -5.62 -19.12 -4.19
CA GLN A 204 -6.83 -19.74 -4.72
C GLN A 204 -6.50 -20.78 -5.81
N ASP A 205 -5.51 -20.49 -6.66
CA ASP A 205 -5.00 -21.41 -7.68
C ASP A 205 -4.07 -22.49 -7.11
N ARG A 206 -3.84 -22.49 -5.77
CA ARG A 206 -2.91 -23.37 -5.07
C ARG A 206 -1.49 -23.32 -5.65
N ALA A 207 -1.09 -22.15 -6.14
CA ALA A 207 0.19 -21.94 -6.79
C ALA A 207 1.35 -21.93 -5.78
N ALA A 208 1.10 -21.46 -4.56
CA ALA A 208 2.09 -21.40 -3.49
C ALA A 208 1.38 -21.41 -2.12
N THR A 209 2.13 -21.65 -1.05
CA THR A 209 1.62 -21.46 0.32
C THR A 209 1.77 -19.99 0.75
N PRO A 210 1.01 -19.52 1.77
CA PRO A 210 1.13 -18.15 2.28
C PRO A 210 2.57 -17.78 2.66
N GLU A 211 3.30 -18.70 3.27
CA GLU A 211 4.68 -18.48 3.74
C GLU A 211 5.64 -18.24 2.58
N VAL A 212 5.46 -18.96 1.47
CA VAL A 212 6.30 -18.81 0.27
C VAL A 212 6.03 -17.47 -0.40
N ILE A 213 4.75 -17.08 -0.56
CA ILE A 213 4.37 -15.79 -1.13
C ILE A 213 4.94 -14.64 -0.29
N ASP A 214 4.75 -14.72 1.04
CA ASP A 214 5.24 -13.70 1.97
C ASP A 214 6.76 -13.61 1.96
N ALA A 215 7.48 -14.74 1.90
CA ALA A 215 8.94 -14.75 1.85
C ALA A 215 9.47 -14.13 0.55
N CYS A 216 8.90 -14.47 -0.60
CA CYS A 216 9.33 -13.91 -1.89
C CYS A 216 9.09 -12.39 -1.96
N LEU A 217 7.92 -11.91 -1.52
CA LEU A 217 7.65 -10.47 -1.50
C LEU A 217 8.48 -9.74 -0.44
N ARG A 218 8.75 -10.37 0.72
CA ARG A 218 9.68 -9.80 1.71
C ARG A 218 11.11 -9.70 1.16
N ALA A 219 11.59 -10.72 0.44
CA ALA A 219 12.88 -10.71 -0.23
C ALA A 219 12.95 -9.66 -1.35
N ALA A 220 11.83 -9.33 -1.98
CA ALA A 220 11.71 -8.22 -2.92
C ALA A 220 11.77 -6.82 -2.26
N GLY A 221 11.89 -6.76 -0.93
CA GLY A 221 12.09 -5.54 -0.14
C GLY A 221 10.86 -5.05 0.62
N PHE A 222 9.69 -5.68 0.44
CA PHE A 222 8.52 -5.31 1.23
C PHE A 222 8.74 -5.62 2.71
N ARG A 223 8.35 -4.69 3.59
CA ARG A 223 8.52 -4.87 5.05
C ARG A 223 7.79 -6.11 5.59
N MET A 224 6.65 -6.45 5.01
CA MET A 224 5.78 -7.55 5.43
C MET A 224 5.10 -8.14 4.19
N GLY A 225 5.06 -9.47 4.10
CA GLY A 225 4.34 -10.16 3.03
C GLY A 225 2.83 -9.90 3.09
N PRO A 226 2.10 -10.06 1.97
CA PRO A 226 0.69 -9.72 1.88
C PRO A 226 -0.21 -10.54 2.80
N CYS A 227 0.11 -11.81 3.08
CA CYS A 227 -0.69 -12.66 3.96
C CYS A 227 -0.54 -12.21 5.41
N GLU A 228 0.70 -12.03 5.89
CA GLU A 228 0.99 -11.50 7.22
C GLU A 228 0.41 -10.08 7.41
N LEU A 229 0.44 -9.26 6.35
CA LEU A 229 -0.12 -7.91 6.39
C LEU A 229 -1.64 -7.92 6.48
N MET A 230 -2.33 -8.82 5.77
CA MET A 230 -3.78 -8.99 5.91
C MET A 230 -4.15 -9.47 7.32
N ASP A 231 -3.39 -10.41 7.89
CA ASP A 231 -3.60 -10.87 9.27
C ASP A 231 -3.36 -9.74 10.30
N LEU A 232 -2.43 -8.83 10.04
CA LEU A 232 -2.15 -7.68 10.90
C LEU A 232 -3.24 -6.60 10.80
N ILE A 233 -3.68 -6.26 9.59
CA ILE A 233 -4.75 -5.27 9.35
C ILE A 233 -6.10 -5.80 9.86
N GLY A 234 -6.31 -7.10 9.71
CA GLY A 234 -7.58 -7.78 9.90
C GLY A 234 -8.29 -8.02 8.58
N HIS A 235 -8.70 -9.27 8.34
CA HIS A 235 -9.35 -9.67 7.09
C HIS A 235 -10.65 -8.92 6.83
N ASP A 236 -11.47 -8.68 7.86
CA ASP A 236 -12.70 -7.90 7.78
C ASP A 236 -12.45 -6.47 7.28
N THR A 237 -11.47 -5.79 7.86
CA THR A 237 -11.10 -4.42 7.45
C THR A 237 -10.58 -4.40 6.02
N ASN A 238 -9.62 -5.29 5.69
CA ASN A 238 -9.02 -5.32 4.36
C ASN A 238 -10.04 -5.70 3.27
N PHE A 239 -10.89 -6.68 3.54
CA PHE A 239 -11.95 -7.14 2.65
C PHE A 239 -13.04 -6.08 2.46
N ALA A 240 -13.44 -5.38 3.52
CA ALA A 240 -14.42 -4.27 3.42
C ALA A 240 -13.89 -3.14 2.51
N VAL A 241 -12.62 -2.77 2.64
CA VAL A 241 -11.99 -1.78 1.74
C VAL A 241 -11.96 -2.28 0.30
N THR A 242 -11.59 -3.55 0.06
CA THR A 242 -11.61 -4.14 -1.29
C THR A 242 -13.01 -4.10 -1.91
N ASN A 243 -14.06 -4.50 -1.16
CA ASN A 243 -15.44 -4.45 -1.63
C ASN A 243 -15.90 -3.01 -1.93
N SER A 244 -15.54 -2.06 -1.07
CA SER A 244 -15.87 -0.65 -1.26
C SER A 244 -15.23 -0.10 -2.54
N VAL A 245 -13.93 -0.32 -2.74
CA VAL A 245 -13.23 0.09 -3.97
C VAL A 245 -13.81 -0.60 -5.20
N PHE A 246 -14.13 -1.89 -5.12
CA PHE A 246 -14.73 -2.65 -6.23
C PHE A 246 -16.09 -2.10 -6.64
N ALA A 247 -17.02 -1.96 -5.69
CA ALA A 247 -18.36 -1.44 -5.94
C ALA A 247 -18.31 0.02 -6.44
N ALA A 248 -17.46 0.86 -5.86
CA ALA A 248 -17.33 2.26 -6.23
C ALA A 248 -16.66 2.47 -7.60
N ASN A 249 -15.94 1.48 -8.11
CA ASN A 249 -15.42 1.45 -9.50
C ASN A 249 -16.32 0.62 -10.43
N PHE A 250 -17.63 0.57 -10.15
CA PHE A 250 -18.61 -0.12 -11.00
C PHE A 250 -18.24 -1.58 -11.32
N PHE A 251 -17.68 -2.28 -10.33
CA PHE A 251 -17.30 -3.69 -10.43
C PHE A 251 -16.21 -3.99 -11.45
N ASP A 252 -15.26 -3.06 -11.63
CA ASP A 252 -14.05 -3.31 -12.42
C ASP A 252 -13.28 -4.54 -11.91
N ARG A 253 -13.03 -5.50 -12.81
CA ARG A 253 -12.42 -6.80 -12.50
C ARG A 253 -11.01 -6.74 -11.91
N ARG A 254 -10.34 -5.59 -12.03
CA ARG A 254 -9.05 -5.35 -11.33
C ARG A 254 -9.17 -5.36 -9.81
N PHE A 255 -10.31 -4.93 -9.30
CA PHE A 255 -10.55 -4.82 -7.86
C PHE A 255 -11.40 -5.97 -7.30
N THR A 256 -11.64 -7.03 -8.07
CA THR A 256 -12.47 -8.17 -7.66
C THR A 256 -12.02 -8.73 -6.30
N PRO A 257 -12.93 -8.82 -5.31
CA PRO A 257 -12.67 -9.47 -4.02
C PRO A 257 -12.41 -10.98 -4.19
N SER A 258 -11.70 -11.58 -3.24
CA SER A 258 -11.42 -13.02 -3.24
C SER A 258 -12.42 -13.79 -2.38
N LEU A 259 -12.94 -14.90 -2.91
CA LEU A 259 -13.75 -15.86 -2.14
C LEU A 259 -12.96 -16.47 -0.98
N MET A 260 -11.66 -16.71 -1.15
CA MET A 260 -10.81 -17.22 -0.08
C MET A 260 -10.72 -16.24 1.10
N GLN A 261 -10.59 -14.94 0.81
CA GLN A 261 -10.60 -13.93 1.86
C GLN A 261 -11.98 -13.81 2.52
N GLN A 262 -13.05 -13.91 1.75
CA GLN A 262 -14.42 -13.91 2.27
C GLN A 262 -14.65 -15.04 3.27
N GLU A 263 -14.24 -16.28 2.95
CA GLU A 263 -14.37 -17.42 3.85
C GLU A 263 -13.63 -17.22 5.19
N LEU A 264 -12.47 -16.55 5.19
CA LEU A 264 -11.76 -16.19 6.42
C LEU A 264 -12.56 -15.20 7.27
N VAL A 265 -13.22 -14.22 6.63
CA VAL A 265 -14.09 -13.26 7.30
C VAL A 265 -15.32 -13.97 7.88
N ASP A 266 -15.99 -14.79 7.08
CA ASP A 266 -17.21 -15.51 7.46
C ASP A 266 -16.93 -16.52 8.59
N ALA A 267 -15.74 -17.11 8.64
CA ALA A 267 -15.28 -17.98 9.72
C ALA A 267 -14.85 -17.23 11.00
N GLY A 268 -14.81 -15.88 10.98
CA GLY A 268 -14.31 -15.07 12.09
C GLY A 268 -12.78 -15.18 12.28
N TRP A 269 -12.05 -15.65 11.27
CA TRP A 269 -10.59 -15.73 11.28
C TRP A 269 -10.00 -14.42 10.75
N LEU A 270 -10.12 -13.39 11.59
CA LEU A 270 -9.78 -12.00 11.29
C LEU A 270 -8.29 -11.66 11.52
N GLY A 271 -7.40 -12.64 11.57
CA GLY A 271 -5.96 -12.44 11.76
C GLY A 271 -5.55 -12.31 13.23
N ARG A 272 -4.59 -11.43 13.53
CA ARG A 272 -3.96 -11.28 14.86
C ARG A 272 -4.98 -10.99 15.96
N LYS A 273 -6.00 -10.18 15.67
CA LYS A 273 -7.00 -9.77 16.66
C LYS A 273 -7.95 -10.90 17.09
N SER A 274 -8.09 -11.96 16.28
CA SER A 274 -8.89 -13.15 16.59
C SER A 274 -8.04 -14.38 16.87
N GLY A 275 -6.70 -14.24 16.90
CA GLY A 275 -5.77 -15.36 17.09
C GLY A 275 -5.57 -16.25 15.86
N ARG A 276 -6.25 -15.97 14.73
CA ARG A 276 -6.21 -16.80 13.52
C ARG A 276 -6.62 -16.03 12.27
N GLY A 277 -5.84 -16.18 11.21
CA GLY A 277 -6.14 -15.75 9.83
C GLY A 277 -5.52 -16.76 8.85
N PHE A 278 -4.61 -16.32 7.98
CA PHE A 278 -3.70 -17.23 7.27
C PHE A 278 -2.80 -17.99 8.24
N TYR A 279 -2.33 -17.31 9.27
CA TYR A 279 -1.48 -17.90 10.31
C TYR A 279 -2.24 -18.05 11.64
N ARG A 280 -1.66 -18.82 12.56
CA ARG A 280 -2.11 -18.92 13.95
C ARG A 280 -1.30 -17.96 14.80
N TYR A 281 -1.94 -17.28 15.74
CA TYR A 281 -1.30 -16.33 16.64
C TYR A 281 -1.44 -16.79 18.09
N PRO A 282 -0.38 -16.66 18.90
CA PRO A 282 0.79 -15.78 18.69
C PRO A 282 1.96 -16.37 17.87
N GLU A 283 1.87 -17.61 17.37
CA GLU A 283 2.98 -18.30 16.69
C GLU A 283 3.47 -17.56 15.42
N GLY A 284 2.56 -16.98 14.65
CA GLY A 284 2.85 -16.27 13.41
C GLY A 284 3.15 -17.21 12.24
N ALA A 285 3.79 -16.65 11.19
CA ALA A 285 4.21 -17.43 10.03
C ALA A 285 5.34 -18.40 10.42
N PRO A 286 5.23 -19.70 10.13
CA PRO A 286 6.30 -20.63 10.43
C PRO A 286 7.53 -20.35 9.56
N ALA A 287 8.71 -20.73 10.05
CA ALA A 287 9.93 -20.68 9.24
C ALA A 287 9.78 -21.63 8.04
N LEU A 288 10.15 -21.14 6.85
CA LEU A 288 10.19 -21.98 5.68
C LEU A 288 11.24 -23.08 5.85
N PRO A 289 10.96 -24.32 5.41
CA PRO A 289 11.95 -25.38 5.44
C PRO A 289 13.17 -25.00 4.58
N PRO A 290 14.36 -25.57 4.86
CA PRO A 290 15.49 -25.49 3.95
C PRO A 290 15.08 -25.93 2.55
N VAL A 291 15.62 -25.25 1.54
CA VAL A 291 15.36 -25.62 0.15
C VAL A 291 16.08 -26.94 -0.12
N ASP A 292 15.30 -28.00 -0.37
CA ASP A 292 15.82 -29.27 -0.85
C ASP A 292 15.95 -29.22 -2.39
N THR A 293 16.96 -28.51 -2.86
CA THR A 293 17.32 -28.51 -4.29
C THR A 293 18.33 -29.61 -4.58
N PRO A 294 18.18 -30.35 -5.69
CA PRO A 294 19.22 -31.25 -6.16
C PRO A 294 20.51 -30.46 -6.46
N ALA A 295 21.63 -31.18 -6.57
CA ALA A 295 22.86 -30.58 -7.08
C ALA A 295 22.59 -29.92 -8.43
N PRO A 296 23.14 -28.71 -8.70
CA PRO A 296 22.96 -28.05 -9.98
C PRO A 296 23.39 -28.98 -11.11
N ARG A 297 22.58 -29.06 -12.18
CA ARG A 297 22.95 -29.83 -13.36
C ARG A 297 24.31 -29.37 -13.87
N GLY A 298 25.24 -30.31 -14.08
CA GLY A 298 26.52 -30.04 -14.73
C GLY A 298 26.35 -29.90 -16.24
N GLY A 299 27.22 -29.13 -16.88
CA GLY A 299 27.14 -28.88 -18.32
C GLY A 299 27.88 -27.61 -18.74
N ARG A 300 27.86 -27.30 -20.04
CA ARG A 300 28.38 -26.03 -20.55
C ARG A 300 27.41 -24.91 -20.20
N VAL A 301 27.92 -23.89 -19.53
CA VAL A 301 27.13 -22.76 -19.03
C VAL A 301 27.21 -21.57 -20.00
N VAL A 302 26.06 -21.01 -20.36
CA VAL A 302 25.93 -19.81 -21.19
C VAL A 302 25.00 -18.82 -20.51
N VAL A 303 25.46 -17.59 -20.28
CA VAL A 303 24.62 -16.49 -19.80
C VAL A 303 23.99 -15.78 -20.99
N HIS A 304 22.66 -15.70 -20.99
CA HIS A 304 21.87 -15.09 -22.04
C HIS A 304 21.38 -13.69 -21.65
N GLY A 305 21.32 -12.80 -22.65
CA GLY A 305 20.70 -11.47 -22.53
C GLY A 305 21.66 -10.36 -22.10
N ARG A 306 21.07 -9.22 -21.72
CA ARG A 306 21.77 -7.98 -21.37
C ARG A 306 21.21 -7.38 -20.08
N GLY A 307 21.90 -6.38 -19.54
CA GLY A 307 21.46 -5.62 -18.36
C GLY A 307 22.02 -6.15 -17.04
N ALA A 308 21.67 -5.49 -15.94
CA ALA A 308 22.27 -5.70 -14.63
C ALA A 308 22.19 -7.15 -14.15
N LEU A 309 21.09 -7.84 -14.45
CA LEU A 309 20.94 -9.25 -14.09
C LEU A 309 21.91 -10.15 -14.87
N ALA A 310 22.01 -9.99 -16.19
CA ALA A 310 22.95 -10.76 -17.00
C ALA A 310 24.42 -10.52 -16.56
N GLU A 311 24.80 -9.28 -16.28
CA GLU A 311 26.14 -8.96 -15.77
C GLU A 311 26.40 -9.62 -14.41
N ARG A 312 25.39 -9.69 -13.54
CA ARG A 312 25.49 -10.40 -12.26
C ARG A 312 25.69 -11.91 -12.44
N PHE A 313 25.01 -12.53 -13.40
CA PHE A 313 25.23 -13.95 -13.71
C PHE A 313 26.68 -14.20 -14.14
N VAL A 314 27.23 -13.37 -15.03
CA VAL A 314 28.64 -13.47 -15.46
C VAL A 314 29.59 -13.30 -14.28
N ALA A 315 29.34 -12.33 -13.39
CA ALA A 315 30.21 -12.08 -12.24
C ALA A 315 30.24 -13.25 -11.23
N ASN A 316 29.13 -13.99 -11.08
CA ASN A 316 29.04 -15.13 -10.16
C ASN A 316 29.43 -16.47 -10.81
N LEU A 317 29.50 -16.52 -12.15
CA LEU A 317 29.78 -17.70 -12.95
C LEU A 317 30.93 -17.41 -13.93
N PRO A 318 32.18 -17.24 -13.43
CA PRO A 318 33.33 -16.92 -14.28
C PRO A 318 33.62 -17.97 -15.36
N GLU A 319 33.11 -19.21 -15.18
CA GLU A 319 33.19 -20.29 -16.15
C GLU A 319 32.22 -20.15 -17.33
N ALA A 320 31.22 -19.26 -17.25
CA ALA A 320 30.16 -19.16 -18.23
C ALA A 320 30.58 -18.36 -19.48
N THR A 321 30.14 -18.83 -20.64
CA THR A 321 30.22 -18.05 -21.89
C THR A 321 29.02 -17.11 -22.03
N ARG A 322 29.06 -16.12 -22.93
CA ARG A 322 28.02 -15.07 -23.03
C ARG A 322 27.34 -15.03 -24.39
N ALA A 323 26.01 -14.91 -24.38
CA ALA A 323 25.14 -14.77 -25.55
C ALA A 323 24.25 -13.50 -25.44
N MET A 324 24.81 -12.35 -25.82
CA MET A 324 24.17 -11.04 -25.62
C MET A 324 22.96 -10.76 -26.53
N ASP A 325 22.82 -11.47 -27.64
CA ASP A 325 21.78 -11.19 -28.64
C ASP A 325 20.48 -11.98 -28.40
N SER A 326 20.40 -12.63 -27.24
CA SER A 326 19.20 -13.35 -26.81
C SER A 326 18.09 -12.37 -26.45
N ASP A 327 16.86 -12.72 -26.82
CA ASP A 327 15.64 -11.98 -26.47
C ASP A 327 15.15 -12.25 -25.02
N TRP A 328 15.96 -12.94 -24.22
CA TRP A 328 15.68 -13.32 -22.85
C TRP A 328 16.92 -13.22 -21.98
N VAL A 329 16.70 -13.11 -20.66
CA VAL A 329 17.76 -13.04 -19.66
C VAL A 329 17.75 -14.31 -18.82
N GLY A 330 18.92 -14.92 -18.61
CA GLY A 330 19.05 -16.08 -17.74
C GLY A 330 20.26 -16.94 -18.09
N LEU A 331 20.15 -18.25 -17.83
CA LEU A 331 21.21 -19.23 -17.98
C LEU A 331 20.75 -20.38 -18.88
N ALA A 332 21.61 -20.83 -19.79
CA ALA A 332 21.51 -22.14 -20.41
C ALA A 332 22.60 -23.06 -19.89
N VAL A 333 22.25 -24.30 -19.61
CA VAL A 333 23.15 -25.38 -19.18
C VAL A 333 22.90 -26.57 -20.10
N ASP A 334 23.76 -26.70 -21.11
CA ASP A 334 23.52 -27.54 -22.29
C ASP A 334 22.11 -27.26 -22.87
N ASP A 335 21.22 -28.26 -22.90
CA ASP A 335 19.86 -28.13 -23.41
C ASP A 335 18.83 -27.61 -22.39
N HIS A 336 19.24 -27.34 -21.14
CA HIS A 336 18.37 -26.87 -20.06
C HIS A 336 18.44 -25.35 -19.92
N GLN A 337 17.34 -24.74 -19.48
CA GLN A 337 17.24 -23.27 -19.42
C GLN A 337 16.68 -22.81 -18.07
N LEU A 338 17.33 -21.81 -17.48
CA LEU A 338 16.82 -21.04 -16.35
C LEU A 338 16.53 -19.62 -16.84
N ARG A 339 15.25 -19.28 -17.00
CA ARG A 339 14.82 -18.04 -17.66
C ARG A 339 14.21 -17.08 -16.65
N LEU A 340 14.55 -15.79 -16.74
CA LEU A 340 13.81 -14.74 -16.04
C LEU A 340 12.36 -14.75 -16.53
N THR A 341 11.40 -14.63 -15.61
CA THR A 341 9.99 -14.59 -15.96
C THR A 341 9.69 -13.45 -16.90
N ASP A 342 8.97 -13.78 -17.95
CA ASP A 342 8.50 -12.85 -18.96
C ASP A 342 6.97 -12.88 -19.06
N GLY A 343 6.31 -13.59 -18.15
CA GLY A 343 4.86 -13.82 -18.15
C GLY A 343 4.44 -15.18 -18.70
N ARG A 344 5.33 -15.92 -19.38
CA ARG A 344 5.06 -17.31 -19.79
C ARG A 344 5.39 -18.31 -18.69
N ARG A 345 4.73 -19.47 -18.75
CA ARG A 345 5.02 -20.62 -17.89
C ARG A 345 6.26 -21.37 -18.37
N ALA A 346 6.93 -22.09 -17.46
CA ALA A 346 8.06 -22.94 -17.78
C ALA A 346 7.70 -23.99 -18.84
N ALA A 347 6.52 -24.60 -18.75
CA ALA A 347 6.03 -25.59 -19.70
C ALA A 347 5.90 -25.06 -21.14
N GLU A 348 5.78 -23.75 -21.35
CA GLU A 348 5.67 -23.13 -22.68
C GLU A 348 7.03 -23.04 -23.41
N PHE A 349 8.14 -23.21 -22.68
CA PHE A 349 9.49 -23.23 -23.24
C PHE A 349 9.99 -24.64 -23.58
N GLY A 350 9.29 -25.67 -23.09
CA GLY A 350 9.65 -27.07 -23.31
C GLY A 350 10.34 -27.72 -22.10
N PRO A 351 10.63 -29.03 -22.20
CA PRO A 351 11.21 -29.81 -21.11
C PRO A 351 12.61 -29.29 -20.73
N GLY A 352 13.01 -29.48 -19.47
CA GLY A 352 14.30 -29.02 -18.98
C GLY A 352 14.41 -27.51 -18.71
N THR A 353 13.29 -26.78 -18.77
CA THR A 353 13.23 -25.35 -18.47
C THR A 353 12.71 -25.10 -17.06
N ALA A 354 13.34 -24.17 -16.36
CA ALA A 354 12.79 -23.48 -15.20
C ALA A 354 12.66 -21.98 -15.48
N VAL A 355 11.64 -21.37 -14.89
CA VAL A 355 11.43 -19.93 -14.90
C VAL A 355 11.56 -19.42 -13.47
N PHE A 356 12.26 -18.31 -13.28
CA PHE A 356 12.44 -17.67 -11.98
C PHE A 356 11.94 -16.23 -11.99
N ASP A 357 11.56 -15.75 -10.81
CA ASP A 357 10.88 -14.47 -10.63
C ASP A 357 11.79 -13.25 -10.85
N LEU A 358 11.22 -12.05 -10.76
CA LEU A 358 11.95 -10.78 -10.84
C LEU A 358 12.80 -10.54 -9.57
N PRO A 359 14.15 -10.55 -9.63
CA PRO A 359 14.98 -10.32 -8.46
C PRO A 359 15.17 -8.82 -8.21
N LEU A 360 14.35 -8.25 -7.31
CA LEU A 360 14.52 -6.84 -6.88
C LEU A 360 15.63 -6.64 -5.84
N ALA A 361 16.12 -7.73 -5.23
CA ALA A 361 17.23 -7.72 -4.28
C ALA A 361 18.42 -8.57 -4.74
N LEU A 362 19.58 -8.32 -4.13
CA LEU A 362 20.81 -9.05 -4.40
C LEU A 362 20.80 -10.47 -3.82
N SER A 363 19.94 -10.79 -2.87
CA SER A 363 19.83 -12.12 -2.30
C SER A 363 18.47 -12.31 -1.65
N GLY A 364 18.14 -13.56 -1.31
CA GLY A 364 16.90 -13.90 -0.62
C GLY A 364 16.02 -14.89 -1.40
N ASP A 365 14.84 -15.14 -0.86
CA ASP A 365 13.88 -16.09 -1.42
C ASP A 365 13.32 -15.60 -2.77
N ILE A 366 13.33 -16.46 -3.78
CA ILE A 366 12.81 -16.15 -5.11
C ILE A 366 11.90 -17.26 -5.61
N ALA A 367 10.73 -16.91 -6.14
CA ALA A 367 9.85 -17.92 -6.70
C ALA A 367 10.44 -18.51 -7.99
N CYS A 368 10.25 -19.81 -8.19
CA CYS A 368 10.60 -20.48 -9.44
C CYS A 368 9.66 -21.65 -9.72
N ALA A 369 9.49 -21.98 -10.99
CA ALA A 369 8.72 -23.13 -11.45
C ALA A 369 9.43 -23.86 -12.59
N GLY A 370 9.12 -25.15 -12.79
CA GLY A 370 9.74 -25.98 -13.83
C GLY A 370 10.82 -26.93 -13.30
N ASP A 371 11.89 -27.15 -14.08
CA ASP A 371 12.94 -28.13 -13.77
C ASP A 371 13.76 -27.74 -12.50
N PRO A 372 13.68 -28.51 -11.39
CA PRO A 372 14.37 -28.17 -10.15
C PRO A 372 15.90 -28.27 -10.25
N GLY A 373 16.43 -29.08 -11.17
CA GLY A 373 17.86 -29.26 -11.40
C GLY A 373 18.52 -28.04 -12.02
N VAL A 374 17.81 -27.31 -12.89
CA VAL A 374 18.31 -26.04 -13.44
C VAL A 374 17.97 -24.86 -12.53
N ALA A 375 16.84 -24.89 -11.80
CA ALA A 375 16.52 -23.90 -10.78
C ALA A 375 17.55 -23.83 -9.64
N ALA A 376 18.22 -24.95 -9.31
CA ALA A 376 19.29 -25.00 -8.31
C ALA A 376 20.46 -24.04 -8.61
N TRP A 377 20.66 -23.61 -9.86
CA TRP A 377 21.68 -22.61 -10.21
C TRP A 377 21.42 -21.23 -9.58
N LEU A 378 20.19 -20.93 -9.16
CA LEU A 378 19.86 -19.70 -8.45
C LEU A 378 20.66 -19.55 -7.14
N LEU A 379 20.99 -20.67 -6.48
CA LEU A 379 21.80 -20.65 -5.25
C LEU A 379 23.21 -20.10 -5.50
N ARG A 380 23.80 -20.36 -6.68
CA ARG A 380 25.12 -19.81 -7.07
C ARG A 380 25.08 -18.31 -7.29
N LEU A 381 23.88 -17.74 -7.43
CA LEU A 381 23.66 -16.31 -7.56
C LEU A 381 23.31 -15.67 -6.21
N GLY A 382 23.24 -16.44 -5.11
CA GLY A 382 22.78 -15.96 -3.82
C GLY A 382 21.26 -15.82 -3.71
N LEU A 383 20.50 -16.43 -4.62
CA LEU A 383 19.04 -16.48 -4.60
C LEU A 383 18.58 -17.85 -4.13
N THR A 384 17.65 -17.88 -3.18
CA THR A 384 17.12 -19.10 -2.57
C THR A 384 15.85 -19.51 -3.31
N PRO A 385 15.87 -20.53 -4.19
CA PRO A 385 14.72 -20.88 -5.00
C PRO A 385 13.59 -21.47 -4.17
N ARG A 386 12.40 -20.92 -4.30
CA ARG A 386 11.15 -21.41 -3.70
C ARG A 386 10.26 -21.93 -4.81
N SER A 387 10.08 -23.25 -4.83
CA SER A 387 9.22 -23.90 -5.81
C SER A 387 7.78 -23.42 -5.65
N VAL A 388 7.19 -22.97 -6.75
CA VAL A 388 5.77 -22.68 -6.88
C VAL A 388 5.20 -23.49 -8.05
N ALA A 389 3.89 -23.57 -8.17
CA ALA A 389 3.26 -24.13 -9.36
C ALA A 389 3.64 -23.31 -10.61
N ASP A 390 3.60 -23.96 -11.78
CA ASP A 390 3.94 -23.32 -13.04
C ASP A 390 2.85 -22.35 -13.50
N VAL A 391 2.89 -21.13 -12.94
CA VAL A 391 1.92 -20.06 -13.17
C VAL A 391 2.55 -18.85 -13.90
N PRO A 392 1.81 -18.21 -14.80
CA PRO A 392 2.26 -16.99 -15.48
C PRO A 392 2.71 -15.88 -14.52
N GLY A 393 3.88 -15.30 -14.76
CA GLY A 393 4.37 -14.13 -14.02
C GLY A 393 4.76 -14.38 -12.55
N LEU A 394 4.73 -15.63 -12.09
CA LEU A 394 5.16 -16.08 -10.76
C LEU A 394 4.55 -15.29 -9.60
N VAL A 395 5.32 -14.63 -8.74
CA VAL A 395 4.84 -13.96 -7.51
C VAL A 395 5.18 -12.47 -7.52
N VAL A 396 6.46 -12.14 -7.60
CA VAL A 396 6.97 -10.77 -7.51
C VAL A 396 6.67 -10.00 -8.79
N ALA A 397 7.04 -10.55 -9.95
CA ALA A 397 6.91 -9.87 -11.24
C ALA A 397 5.45 -9.49 -11.52
N ARG A 398 4.50 -10.42 -11.37
CA ARG A 398 3.07 -10.12 -11.55
C ARG A 398 2.55 -9.06 -10.58
N THR A 399 2.98 -9.13 -9.32
CA THR A 399 2.52 -8.20 -8.28
C THR A 399 3.02 -6.80 -8.59
N ILE A 400 4.33 -6.66 -8.85
CA ILE A 400 4.94 -5.38 -9.21
C ILE A 400 4.32 -4.82 -10.50
N ALA A 401 4.14 -5.64 -11.53
CA ALA A 401 3.54 -5.19 -12.78
C ALA A 401 2.13 -4.65 -12.57
N MET A 402 1.30 -5.31 -11.75
CA MET A 402 -0.04 -4.82 -11.45
C MET A 402 -0.06 -3.57 -10.57
N LEU A 403 0.90 -3.41 -9.65
CA LEU A 403 1.06 -2.17 -8.87
C LEU A 403 1.45 -1.00 -9.78
N VAL A 404 2.38 -1.22 -10.72
CA VAL A 404 2.75 -0.24 -11.74
C VAL A 404 1.55 0.10 -12.63
N ASN A 405 0.81 -0.92 -13.07
CA ASN A 405 -0.36 -0.75 -13.93
C ASN A 405 -1.45 0.08 -13.26
N GLU A 406 -1.73 -0.17 -11.98
CA GLU A 406 -2.75 0.58 -11.25
C GLU A 406 -2.32 2.02 -10.96
N ALA A 407 -1.03 2.24 -10.66
CA ALA A 407 -0.48 3.57 -10.53
C ALA A 407 -0.54 4.36 -11.85
N ALA A 408 -0.24 3.71 -12.97
CA ALA A 408 -0.35 4.30 -14.30
C ALA A 408 -1.79 4.71 -14.63
N ASP A 409 -2.78 3.91 -14.28
CA ASP A 409 -4.19 4.27 -14.45
C ASP A 409 -4.63 5.43 -13.54
N ALA A 410 -4.12 5.48 -12.30
CA ALA A 410 -4.38 6.62 -11.41
C ALA A 410 -3.83 7.92 -12.01
N VAL A 411 -2.63 7.89 -12.60
CA VAL A 411 -2.04 9.05 -13.28
C VAL A 411 -2.80 9.42 -14.55
N GLN A 412 -3.14 8.43 -15.39
CA GLN A 412 -3.93 8.62 -16.62
C GLN A 412 -5.26 9.33 -16.35
N GLN A 413 -5.92 8.97 -15.25
CA GLN A 413 -7.21 9.51 -14.85
C GLN A 413 -7.09 10.87 -14.13
N GLY A 414 -5.86 11.37 -13.95
CA GLY A 414 -5.57 12.60 -13.24
C GLY A 414 -5.90 12.53 -11.75
N VAL A 415 -5.85 11.33 -11.15
CA VAL A 415 -6.03 11.16 -9.70
C VAL A 415 -4.86 11.80 -8.96
N CYS A 416 -3.63 11.54 -9.42
CA CYS A 416 -2.38 12.09 -8.90
C CYS A 416 -1.34 12.16 -10.03
N ASP A 417 -0.16 12.70 -9.76
CA ASP A 417 1.01 12.62 -10.65
C ASP A 417 1.94 11.45 -10.25
N GLU A 418 2.96 11.16 -11.07
CA GLU A 418 3.87 10.03 -10.82
C GLU A 418 4.60 10.17 -9.47
N ALA A 419 5.07 11.38 -9.15
CA ALA A 419 5.79 11.66 -7.91
C ALA A 419 4.89 11.49 -6.67
N GLY A 420 3.62 11.92 -6.76
CA GLY A 420 2.61 11.73 -5.73
C GLY A 420 2.28 10.27 -5.51
N ALA A 421 2.14 9.47 -6.58
CA ALA A 421 1.96 8.02 -6.48
C ALA A 421 3.14 7.34 -5.78
N ASP A 422 4.38 7.67 -6.18
CA ASP A 422 5.58 7.10 -5.57
C ASP A 422 5.72 7.48 -4.09
N ALA A 423 5.51 8.75 -3.75
CA ALA A 423 5.55 9.22 -2.37
C ALA A 423 4.45 8.56 -1.53
N ALA A 424 3.23 8.44 -2.08
CA ALA A 424 2.10 7.83 -1.39
C ALA A 424 2.37 6.37 -1.04
N MET A 425 2.87 5.57 -1.98
CA MET A 425 3.11 4.15 -1.73
C MET A 425 4.29 3.92 -0.78
N LYS A 426 5.36 4.71 -0.90
CA LYS A 426 6.51 4.62 0.02
C LYS A 426 6.16 5.05 1.45
N LEU A 427 5.36 6.10 1.62
CA LEU A 427 5.10 6.69 2.95
C LEU A 427 3.80 6.22 3.60
N GLY A 428 2.81 5.80 2.81
CA GLY A 428 1.50 5.33 3.27
C GLY A 428 1.48 3.84 3.61
N VAL A 429 2.20 3.01 2.85
CA VAL A 429 2.24 1.55 3.05
C VAL A 429 3.65 0.96 3.14
N ASN A 430 4.68 1.82 3.23
CA ASN A 430 6.08 1.40 3.39
C ASN A 430 6.59 0.49 2.26
N TYR A 431 6.19 0.76 1.01
CA TYR A 431 6.79 0.07 -0.12
C TYR A 431 8.28 0.45 -0.24
N PRO A 432 9.15 -0.50 -0.64
CA PRO A 432 10.59 -0.23 -0.72
C PRO A 432 10.96 0.75 -1.84
N ALA A 433 10.13 0.84 -2.89
CA ALA A 433 10.22 1.83 -3.95
C ALA A 433 8.81 2.22 -4.43
N GLY A 434 8.73 3.34 -5.13
CA GLY A 434 7.50 3.77 -5.78
C GLY A 434 7.18 2.95 -7.03
N PRO A 435 5.90 2.85 -7.44
CA PRO A 435 5.52 2.20 -8.70
C PRO A 435 6.29 2.70 -9.92
N PHE A 436 6.51 4.01 -10.06
CA PHE A 436 7.21 4.57 -11.22
C PHE A 436 8.74 4.42 -11.13
N GLU A 437 9.28 4.33 -9.91
CA GLU A 437 10.65 3.86 -9.67
C GLU A 437 10.83 2.41 -10.14
N TRP A 438 9.90 1.50 -9.83
CA TRP A 438 9.93 0.12 -10.33
C TRP A 438 9.76 0.04 -11.85
N ARG A 439 8.86 0.84 -12.45
CA ARG A 439 8.72 0.94 -13.91
C ARG A 439 10.05 1.31 -14.55
N THR A 440 10.76 2.27 -13.97
CA THR A 440 12.05 2.74 -14.48
C THR A 440 13.13 1.67 -14.34
N LEU A 441 13.18 0.98 -13.20
CA LEU A 441 14.16 -0.08 -12.94
C LEU A 441 13.95 -1.31 -13.84
N TRP A 442 12.72 -1.75 -14.03
CA TRP A 442 12.39 -2.96 -14.81
C TRP A 442 12.24 -2.68 -16.32
N GLY A 443 11.88 -1.45 -16.67
CA GLY A 443 11.59 -1.02 -18.03
C GLY A 443 10.10 -1.18 -18.37
N ALA A 444 9.49 -0.10 -18.86
CA ALA A 444 8.07 -0.06 -19.21
C ALA A 444 7.67 -1.16 -20.21
N ALA A 445 8.50 -1.40 -21.23
CA ALA A 445 8.25 -2.46 -22.23
C ALA A 445 8.15 -3.86 -21.61
N SER A 446 9.00 -4.16 -20.62
CA SER A 446 8.97 -5.44 -19.89
C SER A 446 7.69 -5.59 -19.06
N VAL A 447 7.28 -4.51 -18.39
CA VAL A 447 6.03 -4.48 -17.62
C VAL A 447 4.83 -4.71 -18.54
N VAL A 448 4.75 -3.99 -19.66
CA VAL A 448 3.68 -4.14 -20.66
C VAL A 448 3.65 -5.55 -21.23
N ALA A 449 4.81 -6.10 -21.63
CA ALA A 449 4.89 -7.44 -22.19
C ALA A 449 4.42 -8.52 -21.21
N LEU A 450 4.77 -8.40 -19.93
CA LEU A 450 4.30 -9.32 -18.89
C LEU A 450 2.79 -9.20 -18.68
N LEU A 451 2.25 -7.99 -18.57
CA LEU A 451 0.81 -7.76 -18.42
C LEU A 451 0.00 -8.27 -19.62
N ASP A 452 0.47 -8.02 -20.85
CA ASP A 452 -0.17 -8.54 -22.06
C ASP A 452 -0.22 -10.08 -22.08
N ARG A 453 0.83 -10.75 -21.58
CA ARG A 453 0.85 -12.22 -21.45
C ARG A 453 -0.09 -12.72 -20.37
N LEU A 454 -0.16 -12.04 -19.22
CA LEU A 454 -1.14 -12.35 -18.19
C LEU A 454 -2.57 -12.16 -18.72
N ASP A 455 -2.85 -11.08 -19.44
CA ASP A 455 -4.17 -10.81 -20.01
C ASP A 455 -4.54 -11.83 -21.10
N GLN A 456 -3.60 -12.24 -21.96
CA GLN A 456 -3.80 -13.30 -22.94
C GLN A 456 -4.08 -14.67 -22.31
N HIS A 457 -3.42 -14.97 -21.19
CA HIS A 457 -3.59 -16.22 -20.46
C HIS A 457 -4.95 -16.29 -19.74
N TYR A 458 -5.28 -15.27 -18.94
CA TYR A 458 -6.48 -15.28 -18.09
C TYR A 458 -7.74 -14.73 -18.79
N ARG A 459 -7.59 -13.92 -19.85
CA ARG A 459 -8.67 -13.34 -20.68
C ARG A 459 -9.80 -12.66 -19.89
N GLY A 460 -9.44 -12.04 -18.78
CA GLY A 460 -10.39 -11.57 -17.77
C GLY A 460 -10.55 -10.05 -17.68
N GLU A 461 -9.87 -9.25 -18.52
CA GLU A 461 -9.75 -7.78 -18.44
C GLU A 461 -9.04 -7.25 -17.18
N ARG A 462 -8.79 -8.12 -16.19
CA ARG A 462 -8.04 -7.82 -14.97
C ARG A 462 -6.63 -7.34 -15.30
N TYR A 463 -5.94 -8.01 -16.22
CA TYR A 463 -4.54 -7.73 -16.54
C TYR A 463 -4.36 -6.75 -17.70
N ARG A 464 -5.44 -6.18 -18.24
CA ARG A 464 -5.38 -5.20 -19.32
C ARG A 464 -4.38 -4.09 -18.99
N VAL A 465 -3.55 -3.73 -19.96
CA VAL A 465 -2.51 -2.70 -19.78
C VAL A 465 -3.14 -1.30 -19.74
N SER A 466 -2.72 -0.48 -18.79
CA SER A 466 -3.04 0.94 -18.74
C SER A 466 -2.59 1.63 -20.03
N PRO A 467 -3.44 2.45 -20.68
CA PRO A 467 -3.02 3.24 -21.84
C PRO A 467 -1.80 4.14 -21.57
N TYR A 468 -1.58 4.55 -20.31
CA TYR A 468 -0.45 5.39 -19.92
C TYR A 468 0.91 4.69 -19.97
N LEU A 469 0.92 3.35 -19.97
CA LEU A 469 2.14 2.57 -20.12
C LEU A 469 2.55 2.34 -21.59
N ARG A 470 1.69 2.68 -22.55
CA ARG A 470 1.88 2.41 -23.98
C ARG A 470 2.38 3.61 -24.78
#